data_AF-A0A8C3Y746-F1
#
_entry.id   AF-A0A8C3Y746-F1
#
_cell.length_a   1.000
_cell.length_b   1.000
_cell.length_c   1.000
_cell.angle_alpha   90.00
_cell.angle_beta   90.00
_cell.angle_gamma   90.00
#
_symmetry.space_group_name_H-M   'P 1'
#
loop_
_entity.id
_entity.type
_entity.pdbx_description
1 polymer ?
#
loop_
_entity_poly.entity_id
_entity_poly.type
_entity_poly.pdbx_seq_one_letter_code
_entity_poly.pdbx_strand_id
1 'polypeptide(L)'
;MESRIALLGAGPPHRRDARRGGEGAGVMAAAAGAASPADKERFICIYPAYLNNKKTIAEGRRIPIDKAVENPTSTEIQDVCAAVGFNVLLEKNKMYPREWNRDVQFRGRVRIQLKQDDGNLCLPQFPTRKSVMLYAAETIPKLKTRTQKMGGSDQSLQQGEGGKKGKGKKKK
;
A
#
# COMPACT_ATOMS: atom_id res chain seq x y z
N MET A 1 -49.34 -19.54 68.35
CA MET A 1 -48.35 -19.19 67.32
C MET A 1 -48.15 -20.43 66.45
N GLU A 2 -49.21 -21.00 65.90
CA GLU A 2 -49.81 -20.56 64.62
C GLU A 2 -48.76 -20.26 63.57
N SER A 3 -48.57 -21.21 62.64
CA SER A 3 -48.58 -20.95 61.19
C SER A 3 -48.60 -22.28 60.44
N ARG A 4 -49.79 -22.64 59.96
CA ARG A 4 -50.03 -23.58 58.86
C ARG A 4 -50.01 -22.79 57.56
N ILE A 5 -49.21 -23.17 56.56
CA ILE A 5 -49.41 -22.84 55.13
C ILE A 5 -48.86 -24.06 54.35
N ALA A 6 -49.72 -25.01 53.98
CA ALA A 6 -50.50 -25.09 52.73
C ALA A 6 -49.65 -25.50 51.51
N LEU A 7 -49.92 -26.74 51.10
CA LEU A 7 -49.55 -27.44 49.87
C LEU A 7 -50.23 -26.80 48.64
N LEU A 8 -49.81 -27.21 47.42
CA LEU A 8 -50.40 -27.06 46.06
C LEU A 8 -49.53 -26.17 45.15
N GLY A 9 -49.12 -26.54 43.93
CA GLY A 9 -49.37 -27.71 43.11
C GLY A 9 -48.55 -27.61 41.81
N ALA A 10 -48.19 -28.77 41.25
CA ALA A 10 -47.50 -28.90 39.96
C ALA A 10 -48.48 -28.74 38.78
N GLY A 11 -48.00 -28.15 37.68
CA GLY A 11 -48.72 -28.07 36.39
C GLY A 11 -47.78 -28.37 35.20
N PRO A 12 -48.10 -29.35 34.33
CA PRO A 12 -47.25 -29.78 33.20
C PRO A 12 -47.38 -28.91 31.93
N PRO A 13 -46.45 -29.04 30.97
CA PRO A 13 -46.37 -28.20 29.77
C PRO A 13 -47.34 -28.67 28.67
N HIS A 14 -48.13 -27.74 28.12
CA HIS A 14 -48.97 -28.00 26.96
C HIS A 14 -48.42 -27.36 25.67
N ARG A 15 -48.54 -28.18 24.63
CA ARG A 15 -47.99 -28.13 23.28
C ARG A 15 -48.45 -26.96 22.40
N ARG A 16 -47.50 -26.58 21.51
CA ARG A 16 -47.60 -26.23 20.07
C ARG A 16 -48.92 -25.62 19.57
N ASP A 17 -48.79 -24.44 18.95
CA ASP A 17 -49.22 -24.32 17.56
C ASP A 17 -48.29 -23.40 16.75
N ALA A 18 -48.25 -23.64 15.45
CA ALA A 18 -47.30 -23.10 14.50
C ALA A 18 -47.97 -22.04 13.60
N ARG A 19 -47.12 -21.32 12.87
CA ARG A 19 -47.35 -20.59 11.61
C ARG A 19 -47.64 -19.08 11.69
N ARG A 20 -46.65 -18.36 11.14
CA ARG A 20 -46.73 -17.52 9.91
C ARG A 20 -46.94 -16.01 10.10
N GLY A 21 -45.98 -15.27 9.53
CA GLY A 21 -46.06 -13.85 9.13
C GLY A 21 -45.79 -12.90 10.29
N GLY A 22 -44.94 -11.89 10.21
CA GLY A 22 -44.26 -11.26 9.10
C GLY A 22 -43.81 -9.88 9.60
N GLU A 23 -42.65 -9.45 9.11
CA GLU A 23 -42.28 -8.04 8.92
C GLU A 23 -41.93 -7.15 10.13
N GLY A 24 -40.74 -6.53 10.02
CA GLY A 24 -40.59 -5.12 10.42
C GLY A 24 -39.78 -4.83 11.69
N ALA A 25 -38.46 -4.70 11.53
CA ALA A 25 -37.65 -3.57 12.03
C ALA A 25 -36.16 -3.91 12.04
N GLY A 26 -35.65 -4.50 10.95
CA GLY A 26 -34.24 -4.37 10.62
C GLY A 26 -34.06 -2.98 10.04
N VAL A 27 -33.54 -2.05 10.84
CA VAL A 27 -33.20 -0.70 10.39
C VAL A 27 -32.28 -0.78 9.17
N MET A 28 -32.85 -0.55 8.00
CA MET A 28 -32.13 -0.24 6.78
C MET A 28 -31.42 1.10 6.98
N ALA A 29 -30.17 1.04 7.42
CA ALA A 29 -29.24 2.14 7.15
C ALA A 29 -28.89 2.10 5.66
N ALA A 30 -29.70 2.80 4.88
CA ALA A 30 -29.34 3.23 3.55
C ALA A 30 -28.08 4.12 3.64
N ALA A 31 -26.99 3.66 3.04
CA ALA A 31 -25.91 4.53 2.63
C ALA A 31 -25.71 4.33 1.13
N ALA A 32 -26.22 5.31 0.37
CA ALA A 32 -26.07 5.48 -1.05
C ALA A 32 -24.66 5.15 -1.55
N GLY A 33 -24.54 4.32 -2.60
CA GLY A 33 -23.38 4.27 -3.51
C GLY A 33 -22.00 4.47 -2.88
N ALA A 34 -21.76 3.92 -1.69
CA ALA A 34 -20.57 4.21 -0.93
C ALA A 34 -19.51 3.19 -1.35
N ALA A 35 -18.66 3.59 -2.29
CA ALA A 35 -17.43 2.87 -2.61
C ALA A 35 -16.79 2.35 -1.31
N SER A 36 -16.70 1.04 -1.14
CA SER A 36 -16.14 0.38 0.03
C SER A 36 -14.72 0.92 0.30
N PRO A 37 -14.28 1.02 1.56
CA PRO A 37 -12.90 1.39 1.87
C PRO A 37 -11.83 0.51 1.20
N ALA A 38 -12.19 -0.72 0.82
CA ALA A 38 -11.37 -1.65 0.07
C ALA A 38 -11.40 -1.45 -1.45
N ASP A 39 -12.17 -0.50 -1.96
CA ASP A 39 -12.10 -0.16 -3.37
C ASP A 39 -10.71 0.34 -3.71
N LYS A 40 -10.19 -0.16 -4.83
CA LYS A 40 -8.87 0.19 -5.35
C LYS A 40 -8.70 1.70 -5.43
N GLU A 41 -9.78 2.47 -5.64
CA GLU A 41 -9.80 3.93 -5.69
C GLU A 41 -9.56 4.65 -4.35
N ARG A 42 -9.85 4.03 -3.20
CA ARG A 42 -9.57 4.60 -1.88
C ARG A 42 -8.18 4.27 -1.36
N PHE A 43 -7.46 3.37 -2.04
CA PHE A 43 -6.09 3.01 -1.67
C PHE A 43 -5.19 4.24 -1.68
N ILE A 44 -4.31 4.30 -0.70
CA ILE A 44 -3.36 5.40 -0.58
C ILE A 44 -2.36 5.34 -1.73
N CYS A 45 -1.98 6.50 -2.25
CA CYS A 45 -1.01 6.59 -3.33
C CYS A 45 0.36 6.96 -2.75
N ILE A 46 1.36 6.13 -2.99
CA ILE A 46 2.75 6.40 -2.68
C ILE A 46 3.52 6.51 -3.99
N TYR A 47 4.21 7.63 -4.18
CA TYR A 47 5.14 7.82 -5.26
C TYR A 47 6.57 7.66 -4.75
N PRO A 48 7.51 7.17 -5.58
CA PRO A 48 8.91 7.05 -5.17
C PRO A 48 9.54 8.38 -4.74
N ALA A 49 9.11 9.50 -5.35
CA ALA A 49 9.54 10.85 -4.98
C ALA A 49 9.28 11.22 -3.51
N TYR A 50 8.29 10.59 -2.85
CA TYR A 50 7.98 10.88 -1.44
C TYR A 50 9.07 10.42 -0.49
N LEU A 51 9.76 9.34 -0.87
CA LEU A 51 10.77 8.64 -0.09
C LEU A 51 12.20 9.02 -0.50
N ASN A 52 12.35 9.80 -1.58
CA ASN A 52 13.66 10.12 -2.14
C ASN A 52 14.36 11.22 -1.34
N ASN A 53 15.58 10.94 -0.87
CA ASN A 53 16.41 11.89 -0.12
C ASN A 53 16.99 13.02 -1.00
N LYS A 54 17.21 12.76 -2.30
CA LYS A 54 17.73 13.73 -3.27
C LYS A 54 16.71 14.80 -3.66
N LYS A 55 15.43 14.60 -3.32
CA LYS A 55 14.36 15.55 -3.58
C LYS A 55 14.07 16.40 -2.36
N THR A 56 13.75 17.65 -2.58
CA THR A 56 13.28 18.58 -1.56
C THR A 56 11.79 18.37 -1.25
N ILE A 57 11.28 19.02 -0.20
CA ILE A 57 9.85 18.99 0.16
C ILE A 57 8.99 19.60 -0.96
N ALA A 58 9.50 20.63 -1.65
CA ALA A 58 8.85 21.28 -2.78
C ALA A 58 8.72 20.32 -3.97
N GLU A 59 9.76 19.53 -4.24
CA GLU A 59 9.81 18.53 -5.31
C GLU A 59 9.01 17.25 -5.00
N GLY A 60 8.52 17.11 -3.76
CA GLY A 60 7.58 16.05 -3.39
C GLY A 60 7.98 15.20 -2.20
N ARG A 61 9.17 15.36 -1.62
CA ARG A 61 9.56 14.60 -0.42
C ARG A 61 8.55 14.79 0.72
N ARG A 62 8.20 13.69 1.41
CA ARG A 62 7.23 13.69 2.52
C ARG A 62 7.80 13.20 3.84
N ILE A 63 9.00 12.64 3.84
CA ILE A 63 9.72 12.15 5.01
C ILE A 63 10.99 12.99 5.27
N PRO A 64 11.51 13.01 6.51
CA PRO A 64 12.79 13.67 6.80
C PRO A 64 13.93 13.01 6.02
N ILE A 65 14.97 13.80 5.72
CA ILE A 65 16.12 13.36 4.90
C ILE A 65 16.84 12.18 5.54
N ASP A 66 16.99 12.19 6.86
CA ASP A 66 17.73 11.16 7.62
C ASP A 66 17.10 9.78 7.50
N LYS A 67 15.79 9.72 7.22
CA LYS A 67 15.05 8.48 7.03
C LYS A 67 14.76 8.18 5.57
N ALA A 68 15.12 9.09 4.66
CA ALA A 68 14.83 8.96 3.25
C ALA A 68 15.89 8.10 2.55
N VAL A 69 15.46 7.47 1.46
CA VAL A 69 16.30 6.53 0.70
C VAL A 69 16.76 7.20 -0.59
N GLU A 70 17.94 6.84 -1.06
CA GLU A 70 18.43 7.32 -2.34
C GLU A 70 17.76 6.56 -3.50
N ASN A 71 17.12 7.30 -4.42
CA ASN A 71 16.51 6.77 -5.65
C ASN A 71 15.67 5.50 -5.43
N PRO A 72 14.66 5.53 -4.54
CA PRO A 72 13.76 4.40 -4.37
C PRO A 72 12.98 4.16 -5.67
N THR A 73 12.72 2.90 -5.98
CA THR A 73 11.90 2.49 -7.13
C THR A 73 10.50 2.08 -6.68
N SER A 74 9.51 2.21 -7.57
CA SER A 74 8.13 1.81 -7.28
C SER A 74 7.99 0.30 -7.03
N THR A 75 8.87 -0.53 -7.62
CA THR A 75 8.95 -1.97 -7.38
C THR A 75 9.47 -2.29 -5.97
N GLU A 76 10.56 -1.66 -5.53
CA GLU A 76 11.07 -1.86 -4.15
C GLU A 76 10.00 -1.51 -3.10
N ILE A 77 9.27 -0.42 -3.31
CA ILE A 77 8.16 0.00 -2.42
C ILE A 77 7.03 -1.03 -2.42
N GLN A 78 6.70 -1.60 -3.58
CA GLN A 78 5.71 -2.67 -3.66
C GLN A 78 6.17 -3.89 -2.87
N ASP A 79 7.41 -4.34 -3.09
CA ASP A 79 7.95 -5.56 -2.48
C ASP A 79 7.98 -5.45 -0.95
N VAL A 80 8.44 -4.34 -0.38
CA VAL A 80 8.46 -4.15 1.09
C VAL A 80 7.07 -4.09 1.69
N CYS A 81 6.12 -3.46 1.01
CA CYS A 81 4.75 -3.38 1.51
C CYS A 81 4.01 -4.71 1.35
N ALA A 82 4.23 -5.43 0.25
CA ALA A 82 3.64 -6.75 0.00
C ALA A 82 4.23 -7.81 0.96
N ALA A 83 5.53 -7.77 1.25
CA ALA A 83 6.19 -8.68 2.19
C ALA A 83 5.63 -8.59 3.62
N VAL A 84 5.08 -7.42 3.98
CA VAL A 84 4.46 -7.19 5.28
C VAL A 84 3.00 -7.65 5.33
N GLY A 85 2.41 -7.98 4.18
CA GLY A 85 1.03 -8.44 4.08
C GLY A 85 0.03 -7.33 3.73
N PHE A 86 0.49 -6.17 3.24
CA PHE A 86 -0.44 -5.20 2.66
C PHE A 86 -0.95 -5.66 1.29
N ASN A 87 -2.17 -5.27 0.97
CA ASN A 87 -2.68 -5.36 -0.40
C ASN A 87 -2.13 -4.16 -1.21
N VAL A 88 -1.29 -4.46 -2.19
CA VAL A 88 -0.53 -3.47 -2.95
C VAL A 88 -0.78 -3.63 -4.45
N LEU A 89 -1.04 -2.52 -5.13
CA LEU A 89 -1.17 -2.47 -6.59
C LEU A 89 -0.11 -1.53 -7.17
N LEU A 90 0.69 -2.05 -8.10
CA LEU A 90 1.71 -1.28 -8.78
C LEU A 90 1.22 -0.77 -10.13
N GLU A 91 1.16 0.55 -10.29
CA GLU A 91 0.83 1.22 -11.55
C GLU A 91 2.11 1.77 -12.19
N LYS A 92 2.85 0.93 -12.91
CA LYS A 92 4.17 1.26 -13.50
C LYS A 92 4.14 2.47 -14.46
N ASN A 93 3.02 2.69 -15.14
CA ASN A 93 2.88 3.75 -16.14
C ASN A 93 2.49 5.12 -15.57
N LYS A 94 2.20 5.22 -14.26
CA LYS A 94 1.78 6.49 -13.65
C LYS A 94 3.00 7.30 -13.24
N MET A 95 2.99 8.58 -13.60
CA MET A 95 4.04 9.54 -13.25
C MET A 95 3.59 10.47 -12.13
N TYR A 96 4.55 10.94 -11.34
CA TYR A 96 4.28 11.99 -10.36
C TYR A 96 4.25 13.34 -11.08
N PRO A 97 3.21 14.18 -10.90
CA PRO A 97 3.10 15.44 -11.64
C PRO A 97 4.26 16.42 -11.45
N ARG A 98 4.95 16.37 -10.29
CA ARG A 98 6.13 17.22 -10.03
C ARG A 98 7.45 16.56 -10.43
N GLU A 99 7.41 15.33 -10.92
CA GLU A 99 8.60 14.65 -11.44
C GLU A 99 8.86 15.08 -12.88
N TRP A 100 10.02 15.67 -13.12
CA TRP A 100 10.43 16.09 -14.46
C TRP A 100 11.14 14.96 -15.21
N ASN A 101 11.87 14.08 -14.50
CA ASN A 101 12.52 12.93 -15.11
C ASN A 101 11.49 11.91 -15.59
N ARG A 102 11.52 11.63 -16.89
CA ARG A 102 10.70 10.59 -17.50
C ARG A 102 11.38 9.23 -17.52
N ASP A 103 12.47 9.01 -16.79
CA ASP A 103 13.13 7.70 -16.79
C ASP A 103 12.28 6.65 -16.11
N VAL A 104 12.40 5.39 -16.57
CA VAL A 104 11.60 4.26 -16.07
C VAL A 104 11.71 4.10 -14.55
N GLN A 105 12.87 4.42 -13.97
CA GLN A 105 13.11 4.33 -12.52
C GLN A 105 12.27 5.28 -11.67
N PHE A 106 11.91 6.46 -12.19
CA PHE A 106 11.12 7.46 -11.47
C PHE A 106 9.61 7.34 -11.76
N ARG A 107 9.26 6.47 -12.71
CA ARG A 107 7.87 6.13 -13.01
C ARG A 107 7.34 5.10 -12.00
N GLY A 108 6.04 5.16 -11.81
CA GLY A 108 5.30 4.22 -11.00
C GLY A 108 4.58 4.88 -9.85
N ARG A 109 3.38 4.38 -9.59
CA ARG A 109 2.59 4.72 -8.41
C ARG A 109 2.22 3.43 -7.71
N VAL A 110 2.46 3.39 -6.40
CA VAL A 110 2.10 2.26 -5.57
C VAL A 110 0.81 2.61 -4.84
N ARG A 111 -0.21 1.79 -5.01
CA ARG A 111 -1.47 1.92 -4.27
C ARG A 111 -1.52 0.90 -3.15
N ILE A 112 -1.79 1.34 -1.93
CA ILE A 112 -1.79 0.48 -0.75
C ILE A 112 -3.15 0.57 -0.05
N GLN A 113 -3.71 -0.58 0.29
CA GLN A 113 -4.89 -0.66 1.13
C GLN A 113 -4.51 -0.45 2.60
N LEU A 114 -5.02 0.63 3.21
CA LEU A 114 -4.88 0.84 4.66
C LEU A 114 -6.07 0.31 5.45
N LYS A 115 -7.27 0.35 4.87
CA LYS A 115 -8.52 0.00 5.52
C LYS A 115 -9.21 -1.13 4.76
N GLN A 116 -9.82 -2.04 5.50
CA GLN A 116 -10.68 -3.10 4.99
C GLN A 116 -12.10 -2.58 4.77
N ASP A 117 -12.95 -3.38 4.14
CA ASP A 117 -14.37 -3.07 3.91
C ASP A 117 -15.12 -2.71 5.19
N ASP A 118 -14.76 -3.37 6.31
CA ASP A 118 -15.32 -3.14 7.64
C ASP A 118 -14.87 -1.80 8.29
N GLY A 119 -14.03 -1.02 7.60
CA GLY A 119 -13.48 0.24 8.10
C GLY A 119 -12.30 0.08 9.07
N ASN A 120 -12.01 -1.14 9.52
CA ASN A 120 -10.83 -1.48 10.32
C ASN A 120 -9.53 -1.36 9.50
N LEU A 121 -8.43 -1.07 10.19
CA LEU A 121 -7.10 -1.02 9.57
C LEU A 121 -6.67 -2.44 9.16
N CYS A 122 -6.09 -2.59 7.96
CA CYS A 122 -5.52 -3.86 7.51
C CYS A 122 -4.43 -4.35 8.49
N LEU A 123 -3.57 -3.42 8.92
CA LEU A 123 -2.51 -3.70 9.88
C LEU A 123 -2.53 -2.63 10.97
N PRO A 124 -2.73 -3.00 12.24
CA PRO A 124 -2.81 -2.03 13.35
C PRO A 124 -1.50 -1.27 13.57
N GLN A 125 -0.37 -1.87 13.16
CA GLN A 125 0.95 -1.26 13.23
C GLN A 125 1.12 -0.05 12.27
N PHE A 126 0.21 0.13 11.30
CA PHE A 126 0.26 1.21 10.32
C PHE A 126 -1.05 2.00 10.26
N PRO A 127 -1.32 2.86 11.26
CA PRO A 127 -2.52 3.68 11.28
C PRO A 127 -2.50 4.81 10.24
N THR A 128 -1.32 5.21 9.76
CA THR A 128 -1.19 6.40 8.90
C THR A 128 -0.43 6.12 7.61
N ARG A 129 -0.66 6.97 6.60
CA ARG A 129 0.17 7.01 5.39
C ARG A 129 1.65 7.21 5.68
N LYS A 130 1.95 8.06 6.68
CA LYS A 130 3.32 8.42 7.06
C LYS A 130 4.05 7.23 7.68
N SER A 131 3.38 6.42 8.50
CA SER A 131 3.99 5.21 9.08
C SER A 131 4.37 4.19 8.00
N VAL A 132 3.53 4.01 6.97
CA VAL A 132 3.88 3.14 5.82
C VAL A 132 5.08 3.68 5.06
N MET A 133 5.12 5.00 4.79
CA MET A 133 6.26 5.63 4.11
C MET A 133 7.56 5.47 4.90
N LEU A 134 7.55 5.70 6.21
CA LEU A 134 8.73 5.56 7.06
C LEU A 134 9.22 4.11 7.11
N TYR A 135 8.31 3.15 7.23
CA TYR A 135 8.65 1.74 7.24
C TYR A 135 9.26 1.28 5.91
N ALA A 136 8.67 1.69 4.77
CA ALA A 136 9.22 1.40 3.47
C ALA A 136 10.63 1.98 3.35
N ALA A 137 10.84 3.22 3.78
CA ALA A 137 12.15 3.87 3.74
C ALA A 137 13.20 3.16 4.61
N GLU A 138 12.81 2.60 5.75
CA GLU A 138 13.73 1.84 6.61
C GLU A 138 14.06 0.45 6.05
N THR A 139 13.13 -0.17 5.33
CA THR A 139 13.25 -1.55 4.86
C THR A 139 13.91 -1.65 3.48
N ILE A 140 13.70 -0.67 2.59
CA ILE A 140 14.27 -0.66 1.23
C ILE A 140 15.81 -0.81 1.24
N PRO A 141 16.58 -0.08 2.07
CA PRO A 141 18.04 -0.25 2.12
C PRO A 141 18.48 -1.65 2.57
N LYS A 142 17.64 -2.35 3.36
CA LYS A 142 17.90 -3.70 3.86
C LYS A 142 17.60 -4.79 2.81
N LEU A 143 17.03 -4.43 1.66
CA LEU A 143 16.75 -5.39 0.59
C LEU A 143 18.04 -5.92 -0.03
N LYS A 144 18.08 -7.24 -0.26
CA LYS A 144 19.21 -7.93 -0.90
C LYS A 144 19.51 -7.41 -2.32
N THR A 145 18.50 -6.88 -3.02
CA THR A 145 18.65 -6.26 -4.34
C THR A 145 19.53 -5.00 -4.31
N ARG A 146 19.55 -4.25 -3.19
CA ARG A 146 20.44 -3.11 -2.98
C ARG A 146 21.84 -3.54 -2.56
N THR A 147 21.93 -4.51 -1.66
CA THR A 147 23.23 -4.96 -1.13
C THR A 147 24.14 -5.54 -2.22
N GLN A 148 23.59 -6.08 -3.32
CA GLN A 148 24.40 -6.55 -4.45
C GLN A 148 24.83 -5.45 -5.43
N LYS A 149 24.10 -4.33 -5.53
CA LYS A 149 24.51 -3.20 -6.39
C LYS A 149 25.71 -2.42 -5.85
N MET A 150 25.99 -2.51 -4.54
CA MET A 150 27.21 -1.95 -3.96
C MET A 150 28.46 -2.82 -4.22
N GLY A 151 28.32 -4.01 -4.82
CA GLY A 151 29.44 -4.88 -5.22
C GLY A 151 29.74 -4.89 -6.72
N GLY A 152 29.08 -4.06 -7.53
CA GLY A 152 29.16 -4.09 -8.99
C GLY A 152 29.73 -2.81 -9.58
N SER A 153 31.07 -2.72 -9.58
CA SER A 153 31.92 -1.92 -10.47
C SER A 153 31.51 -0.46 -10.73
N ASP A 154 32.28 0.44 -10.12
CA ASP A 154 32.86 1.55 -10.86
C ASP A 154 33.42 1.02 -12.19
N GLN A 155 32.75 1.32 -13.30
CA GLN A 155 33.38 1.27 -14.60
C GLN A 155 33.15 2.60 -15.30
N SER A 156 34.11 3.48 -15.05
CA SER A 156 34.74 4.35 -16.03
C SER A 156 33.86 5.45 -16.64
N LEU A 157 33.94 6.61 -16.00
CA LEU A 157 34.12 7.84 -16.74
C LEU A 157 35.46 7.77 -17.50
N GLN A 158 35.44 7.59 -18.82
CA GLN A 158 36.50 8.16 -19.65
C GLN A 158 35.96 8.66 -21.00
N GLN A 159 35.93 9.98 -21.04
CA GLN A 159 35.94 10.88 -22.18
C GLN A 159 36.99 10.46 -23.23
N GLY A 160 36.65 10.54 -24.52
CA GLY A 160 37.59 10.29 -25.61
C GLY A 160 37.02 10.68 -26.97
N GLU A 161 37.22 11.94 -27.32
CA GLU A 161 37.17 12.49 -28.68
C GLU A 161 37.97 11.65 -29.70
N GLY A 162 37.61 11.75 -30.98
CA GLY A 162 38.57 11.52 -32.07
C GLY A 162 38.03 10.68 -33.21
N GLY A 163 37.80 11.32 -34.35
CA GLY A 163 37.26 10.71 -35.56
C GLY A 163 38.25 9.88 -36.37
N LYS A 164 37.73 9.26 -37.45
CA LYS A 164 38.25 9.43 -38.83
C LYS A 164 37.42 8.68 -39.87
N LYS A 165 36.99 9.46 -40.86
CA LYS A 165 36.68 9.08 -42.24
C LYS A 165 37.87 8.34 -42.88
N GLY A 166 37.60 7.26 -43.62
CA GLY A 166 38.50 6.67 -44.63
C GLY A 166 37.69 5.67 -45.47
N LYS A 167 37.16 6.04 -46.65
CA LYS A 167 37.82 6.15 -47.97
C LYS A 167 38.46 4.84 -48.45
N GLY A 168 37.62 3.99 -49.06
CA GLY A 168 37.86 3.23 -50.30
C GLY A 168 39.00 2.23 -50.42
N LYS A 169 38.68 1.01 -50.88
CA LYS A 169 39.42 0.37 -51.99
C LYS A 169 38.65 -0.77 -52.65
N LYS A 170 38.70 -0.72 -53.97
CA LYS A 170 38.18 -1.64 -55.00
C LYS A 170 39.27 -2.67 -55.37
N LYS A 171 38.83 -3.76 -56.03
CA LYS A 171 39.59 -4.87 -56.68
C LYS A 171 40.06 -5.96 -55.71
N LYS A 172 39.92 -7.25 -56.04
CA LYS A 172 40.07 -7.90 -57.35
C LYS A 172 39.01 -8.95 -57.59
#